data_AF-A0A6B2UVF3-F1
#
_entry.id   AF-A0A6B2UVF3-F1
#
_cell.length_a   1.000
_cell.length_b   1.000
_cell.length_c   1.000
_cell.angle_alpha   90.00
_cell.angle_beta   90.00
_cell.angle_gamma   90.00
#
_symmetry.space_group_name_H-M   'P 1'
#
loop_
_entity.id
_entity.type
_entity.pdbx_description
1 polymer ?
#
loop_
_entity_poly.entity_id
_entity_poly.type
_entity_poly.pdbx_seq_one_letter_code
_entity_poly.pdbx_strand_id
1 'polypeptide(L)'
;MESQASPGLASAWAALSGDPALLARVTRHEDSGVLAARLPVRELAAACAGACGLAAAELVSVRDGGAVPAVRIDDRAVAAAFASERLLRVEGRAPESFAPLSRFWRTADGWVRTHANYPHHRERLLKALGLGEGAGPEEVAAVLRRRAARETEEAVYAAGGL
;
A
#
# COMPACT_ATOMS: atom_id res chain seq x y z
N MET A 1 12.27 19.56 8.48
CA MET A 1 11.78 20.62 9.40
C MET A 1 10.97 19.94 10.48
N GLU A 2 11.12 20.30 11.76
CA GLU A 2 10.32 19.71 12.84
C GLU A 2 8.98 20.43 12.97
N SER A 3 7.88 19.68 12.98
CA SER A 3 6.51 20.20 13.08
C SER A 3 5.72 19.48 14.18
N GLN A 4 4.68 20.18 14.65
CA GLN A 4 3.69 19.68 15.61
C GLN A 4 2.71 18.69 14.95
N ALA A 5 1.83 18.06 15.74
CA ALA A 5 0.82 17.14 15.26
C ALA A 5 0.02 17.69 14.06
N SER A 6 -0.09 16.89 13.00
CA SER A 6 -0.78 17.27 11.77
C SER A 6 -2.31 17.12 11.90
N PRO A 7 -3.11 17.79 11.05
CA PRO A 7 -4.57 17.60 11.02
C PRO A 7 -4.98 16.14 10.77
N GLY A 8 -4.20 15.41 9.94
CA GLY A 8 -4.43 13.98 9.69
C GLY A 8 -4.22 13.13 10.93
N LEU A 9 -3.18 13.42 11.73
CA LEU A 9 -2.93 12.74 12.99
C LEU A 9 -4.04 13.03 14.00
N ALA A 10 -4.46 14.29 14.12
CA ALA A 10 -5.57 14.66 15.00
C ALA A 10 -6.88 13.92 14.64
N SER A 11 -7.18 13.80 13.34
CA SER A 11 -8.35 13.06 12.87
C SER A 11 -8.24 11.56 13.16
N ALA A 12 -7.08 10.95 12.91
CA ALA A 12 -6.86 9.53 13.19
C ALA A 12 -6.96 9.24 14.70
N TRP A 13 -6.42 10.14 15.53
CA TRP A 13 -6.45 10.02 16.99
C TRP A 13 -7.86 10.17 17.55
N ALA A 14 -8.62 11.14 17.06
CA ALA A 14 -10.01 11.32 17.43
C ALA A 14 -10.88 10.09 17.06
N ALA A 15 -10.61 9.47 15.91
CA ALA A 15 -11.31 8.24 15.50
C ALA A 15 -11.05 7.05 16.45
N LEU A 16 -9.93 7.06 17.18
CA LEU A 16 -9.60 6.09 18.23
C LEU A 16 -10.13 6.50 19.61
N SER A 17 -10.88 7.59 19.71
CA SER A 17 -11.32 8.19 20.99
C SER A 17 -10.16 8.56 21.92
N GLY A 18 -8.99 8.87 21.37
CA GLY A 18 -7.81 9.24 22.14
C GLY A 18 -7.88 10.66 22.71
N ASP A 19 -7.17 10.90 23.82
CA ASP A 19 -7.11 12.22 24.46
C ASP A 19 -6.37 13.23 23.55
N PRO A 20 -7.03 14.32 23.08
CA PRO A 20 -6.40 15.33 22.24
C PRO A 20 -5.16 15.98 22.86
N ALA A 21 -5.05 16.03 24.19
CA ALA A 21 -3.89 16.60 24.87
C ALA A 21 -2.60 15.83 24.58
N LEU A 22 -2.70 14.54 24.26
CA LEU A 22 -1.55 13.70 23.96
C LEU A 22 -0.97 13.95 22.56
N LEU A 23 -1.67 14.66 21.68
CA LEU A 23 -1.13 15.06 20.38
C LEU A 23 0.13 15.95 20.52
N ALA A 24 0.23 16.72 21.61
CA ALA A 24 1.42 17.53 21.92
C ALA A 24 2.67 16.67 22.23
N ARG A 25 2.52 15.35 22.43
CA ARG A 25 3.63 14.40 22.61
C ARG A 25 4.23 13.94 21.28
N VAL A 26 3.62 14.28 20.15
CA VAL A 26 4.07 13.83 18.83
C VAL A 26 4.78 14.97 18.10
N THR A 27 6.04 14.76 17.74
CA THR A 27 6.75 15.63 16.79
C THR A 27 7.04 14.90 15.49
N ARG A 28 7.13 15.64 14.40
CA ARG A 28 7.38 15.10 13.06
C ARG A 28 8.56 15.79 12.41
N HIS A 29 9.53 15.02 11.95
CA HIS A 29 10.57 15.48 11.06
C HIS A 29 10.11 15.28 9.60
N GLU A 30 9.78 16.39 8.94
CA GLU A 30 9.21 16.38 7.60
C GLU A 30 10.26 16.34 6.49
N ASP A 31 9.97 15.56 5.44
CA ASP A 31 10.76 15.48 4.21
C ASP A 31 9.82 15.39 2.98
N SER A 32 9.92 16.33 2.04
CA SER A 32 9.12 16.36 0.81
C SER A 32 9.68 15.53 -0.34
N GLY A 33 10.89 14.97 -0.18
CA GLY A 33 11.52 14.11 -1.16
C GLY A 33 11.04 12.65 -1.12
N VAL A 34 10.16 12.29 -0.18
CA VAL A 34 9.67 10.91 0.00
C VAL A 34 8.15 10.81 -0.21
N LEU A 35 7.70 9.63 -0.65
CA LEU A 35 6.28 9.31 -0.87
C LEU A 35 5.53 10.31 -1.76
N ALA A 36 6.21 10.85 -2.78
CA ALA A 36 5.61 11.77 -3.74
C ALA A 36 4.40 11.12 -4.45
N ALA A 37 3.22 11.72 -4.31
CA ALA A 37 1.97 11.24 -4.90
C ALA A 37 1.02 12.40 -5.18
N ARG A 38 0.02 12.17 -6.05
CA ARG A 38 -1.05 13.15 -6.32
C ARG A 38 -2.01 13.33 -5.14
N LEU A 39 -2.07 12.32 -4.28
CA LEU A 39 -2.85 12.32 -3.04
C LEU A 39 -1.89 12.50 -1.85
N PRO A 40 -2.37 12.94 -0.68
CA PRO A 40 -1.54 13.22 0.50
C PRO A 40 -1.08 11.92 1.21
N VAL A 41 -0.42 11.03 0.47
CA VAL A 41 0.03 9.71 0.95
C VAL A 41 1.04 9.87 2.08
N ARG A 42 1.96 10.82 1.94
CA ARG A 42 2.98 11.11 2.96
C ARG A 42 2.34 11.54 4.29
N GLU A 43 1.41 12.48 4.24
CA GLU A 43 0.69 12.98 5.42
C GLU A 43 -0.15 11.87 6.06
N LEU A 44 -0.84 11.06 5.24
CA LEU A 44 -1.61 9.91 5.71
C LEU A 44 -0.71 8.87 6.40
N ALA A 45 0.41 8.51 5.78
CA ALA A 45 1.36 7.54 6.32
C ALA A 45 1.95 8.01 7.66
N ALA A 46 2.37 9.27 7.74
CA ALA A 46 2.89 9.87 8.96
C ALA A 46 1.81 9.94 10.07
N ALA A 47 0.56 10.25 9.72
CA ALA A 47 -0.56 10.27 10.67
C ALA A 47 -0.84 8.88 11.25
N CYS A 48 -0.89 7.83 10.40
CA CYS A 48 -1.08 6.46 10.86
C CYS A 48 0.07 6.00 11.76
N ALA A 49 1.33 6.24 11.37
CA ALA A 49 2.49 5.90 12.18
C ALA A 49 2.50 6.68 13.51
N GLY A 50 2.13 7.96 13.48
CA GLY A 50 1.96 8.81 14.66
C GLY A 50 0.92 8.28 15.63
N ALA A 51 -0.27 7.91 15.15
CA ALA A 51 -1.34 7.37 15.97
C ALA A 51 -0.95 6.03 16.61
N CYS A 52 -0.33 5.12 15.83
CA CYS A 52 0.19 3.86 16.36
C CYS A 52 1.29 4.07 17.41
N GLY A 53 2.23 4.99 17.16
CA GLY A 53 3.28 5.34 18.11
C GLY A 53 2.74 5.94 19.40
N LEU A 54 1.73 6.81 19.30
CA LEU A 54 1.09 7.42 20.45
C LEU A 54 0.29 6.41 21.29
N ALA A 55 -0.46 5.51 20.65
CA ALA A 55 -1.13 4.41 21.34
C ALA A 55 -0.13 3.48 22.06
N ALA A 56 1.02 3.21 21.44
CA ALA A 56 2.08 2.43 22.07
C ALA A 56 2.70 3.17 23.28
N ALA A 57 2.89 4.49 23.17
CA ALA A 57 3.38 5.33 24.26
C ALA A 57 2.40 5.36 25.44
N GLU A 58 1.10 5.48 25.19
CA GLU A 58 0.07 5.36 26.23
C GLU A 58 0.09 4.00 26.92
N LEU A 59 0.19 2.92 26.13
CA LEU A 59 0.26 1.57 26.68
C LEU A 59 1.46 1.37 27.63
N VAL A 60 2.63 1.92 27.26
CA VAL A 60 3.83 1.92 28.13
C VAL A 60 3.56 2.71 29.41
N SER A 61 2.98 3.91 29.29
CA SER A 61 2.62 4.76 30.43
C SER A 61 1.70 4.06 31.44
N VAL A 62 0.71 3.31 30.94
CA VAL A 62 -0.23 2.54 31.77
C VAL A 62 0.46 1.35 32.46
N ARG A 63 1.35 0.66 31.76
CA ARG A 63 2.04 -0.54 32.27
C ARG A 63 3.08 -0.20 33.33
N ASP A 64 3.87 0.83 33.07
CA ASP A 64 5.06 1.11 33.87
C ASP A 64 4.79 2.16 34.95
N GLY A 65 3.63 2.83 34.91
CA GLY A 65 3.25 3.87 35.86
C GLY A 65 4.11 5.11 35.69
N GLY A 66 3.81 5.93 34.67
CA GLY A 66 4.60 7.13 34.36
C GLY A 66 3.87 8.11 33.46
N ALA A 67 4.61 9.08 32.93
CA ALA A 67 4.11 9.98 31.90
C ALA A 67 4.20 9.31 30.52
N VAL A 68 3.27 9.66 29.62
CA VAL A 68 3.33 9.24 28.21
C VAL A 68 4.62 9.76 27.56
N PRO A 69 5.50 8.86 27.06
CA PRO A 69 6.74 9.27 26.43
C PRO A 69 6.49 10.02 25.12
N ALA A 70 7.43 10.87 24.73
CA ALA A 70 7.36 11.59 23.46
C ALA A 70 7.52 10.62 22.28
N VAL A 71 6.78 10.87 21.21
CA VAL A 71 6.81 10.11 19.95
C VAL A 71 7.40 11.00 18.87
N ARG A 72 8.45 10.54 18.21
CA ARG A 72 9.02 11.21 17.04
C ARG A 72 8.71 10.41 15.79
N ILE A 73 8.12 11.09 14.80
CA ILE A 73 7.90 10.55 13.45
C ILE A 73 8.94 11.14 12.52
N ASP A 74 9.60 10.30 11.73
CA ASP A 74 10.51 10.73 10.67
C ASP A 74 9.96 10.27 9.32
N ASP A 75 9.73 11.21 8.40
CA ASP A 75 9.13 10.92 7.11
C ASP A 75 9.95 9.91 6.29
N ARG A 76 11.29 9.89 6.41
CA ARG A 76 12.14 8.92 5.70
C ARG A 76 12.00 7.53 6.30
N ALA A 77 11.91 7.42 7.63
CA ALA A 77 11.66 6.14 8.29
C ALA A 77 10.28 5.58 7.92
N VAL A 78 9.25 6.43 7.92
CA VAL A 78 7.90 6.07 7.45
C VAL A 78 7.94 5.64 5.99
N ALA A 79 8.61 6.39 5.12
CA ALA A 79 8.75 6.05 3.71
C ALA A 79 9.47 4.72 3.50
N ALA A 80 10.53 4.43 4.27
CA ALA A 80 11.24 3.16 4.22
C ALA A 80 10.33 1.99 4.63
N ALA A 81 9.47 2.17 5.64
CA ALA A 81 8.50 1.15 6.03
C ALA A 81 7.43 0.91 4.94
N PHE A 82 6.86 1.99 4.38
CA PHE A 82 5.83 1.94 3.33
C PHE A 82 6.33 1.44 1.97
N ALA A 83 7.63 1.50 1.72
CA ALA A 83 8.30 0.97 0.52
C ALA A 83 9.25 -0.19 0.85
N SER A 84 9.05 -0.85 1.98
CA SER A 84 9.98 -1.86 2.53
C SER A 84 10.20 -3.04 1.57
N GLU A 85 9.21 -3.38 0.74
CA GLU A 85 9.31 -4.44 -0.27
C GLU A 85 10.41 -4.14 -1.30
N ARG A 86 10.67 -2.86 -1.59
CA ARG A 86 11.70 -2.42 -2.55
C ARG A 86 13.10 -2.39 -1.92
N LEU A 87 13.15 -2.21 -0.60
CA LEU A 87 14.38 -2.16 0.19
C LEU A 87 14.86 -3.56 0.60
N LEU A 88 13.96 -4.54 0.61
CA LEU A 88 14.27 -5.92 0.95
C LEU A 88 15.35 -6.51 0.03
N ARG A 89 16.30 -7.23 0.64
CA ARG A 89 17.31 -8.04 -0.02
C ARG A 89 17.35 -9.42 0.63
N VAL A 90 17.33 -10.47 -0.19
CA VAL A 90 17.51 -11.87 0.24
C VAL A 90 18.76 -12.38 -0.43
N GLU A 91 19.79 -12.74 0.36
CA GLU A 91 21.12 -13.08 -0.16
C GLU A 91 21.65 -12.04 -1.17
N GLY A 92 21.50 -10.75 -0.81
CA GLY A 92 21.93 -9.62 -1.64
C GLY A 92 21.05 -9.30 -2.86
N ARG A 93 19.99 -10.08 -3.13
CA ARG A 93 19.13 -9.93 -4.31
C ARG A 93 17.78 -9.30 -3.96
N ALA A 94 17.31 -8.41 -4.83
CA ALA A 94 15.94 -7.89 -4.74
C ALA A 94 14.94 -8.98 -5.16
N PRO A 95 13.84 -9.20 -4.41
CA PRO A 95 12.81 -10.15 -4.81
C PRO A 95 11.97 -9.60 -5.97
N GLU A 96 11.48 -10.51 -6.83
CA GLU A 96 10.46 -10.15 -7.82
C GLU A 96 9.09 -10.08 -7.12
N SER A 97 8.52 -8.87 -7.06
CA SER A 97 7.29 -8.64 -6.28
C SER A 97 6.01 -8.98 -7.04
N PHE A 98 6.05 -8.97 -8.38
CA PHE A 98 4.88 -9.21 -9.22
C PHE A 98 5.28 -10.03 -10.45
N ALA A 99 4.54 -11.11 -10.71
CA ALA A 99 4.68 -11.88 -11.94
C ALA A 99 4.36 -11.02 -13.17
N PRO A 100 4.87 -11.36 -14.37
CA PRO A 100 4.65 -10.57 -15.59
C PRO A 100 3.19 -10.29 -15.95
N LEU A 101 2.28 -11.17 -15.51
CA LEU A 101 0.83 -11.01 -15.72
C LEU A 101 0.09 -10.33 -14.56
N SER A 102 0.77 -9.86 -13.53
CA SER A 102 0.18 -9.11 -12.40
C SER A 102 0.39 -7.62 -12.59
N ARG A 103 -0.41 -7.01 -13.45
CA ARG A 103 -0.23 -5.60 -13.87
C ARG A 103 -1.52 -4.98 -14.35
N PHE A 104 -1.45 -3.69 -14.69
CA PHE A 104 -2.50 -2.99 -15.40
C PHE A 104 -2.40 -3.25 -16.90
N TRP A 105 -3.54 -3.52 -17.52
CA TRP A 105 -3.71 -3.78 -18.95
C TRP A 105 -4.70 -2.81 -19.54
N ARG A 106 -4.36 -2.27 -20.72
CA ARG A 106 -5.28 -1.45 -21.49
C ARG A 106 -6.31 -2.34 -22.17
N THR A 107 -7.59 -1.99 -22.03
CA THR A 107 -8.71 -2.66 -22.70
C THR A 107 -9.25 -1.81 -23.85
N ALA A 108 -10.37 -2.20 -24.46
CA ALA A 108 -11.00 -1.44 -25.52
C ALA A 108 -11.51 -0.07 -25.05
N ASP A 109 -11.95 0.00 -23.79
CA ASP A 109 -12.69 1.13 -23.20
C ASP A 109 -12.08 1.65 -21.88
N GLY A 110 -10.97 1.07 -21.42
CA GLY A 110 -10.37 1.43 -20.14
C GLY A 110 -9.14 0.62 -19.77
N TRP A 111 -9.08 0.23 -18.50
CA TRP A 111 -7.99 -0.55 -17.93
C TRP A 111 -8.53 -1.60 -16.96
N VAL A 112 -7.88 -2.76 -16.92
CA VAL A 112 -8.08 -3.78 -15.88
C VAL A 112 -6.76 -4.03 -15.17
N ARG A 113 -6.81 -4.38 -13.89
CA ARG A 113 -5.65 -4.86 -13.14
C ARG A 113 -5.85 -6.34 -12.85
N THR A 114 -4.89 -7.16 -13.22
CA THR A 114 -4.90 -8.60 -12.92
C THR A 114 -3.95 -8.93 -11.79
N HIS A 115 -4.21 -10.03 -11.10
CA HIS A 115 -3.36 -10.61 -10.08
C HIS A 115 -3.06 -12.09 -10.42
N ALA A 116 -1.96 -12.30 -11.13
CA ALA A 116 -1.51 -13.61 -11.61
C ALA A 116 -0.17 -14.04 -10.97
N ASN A 117 0.09 -13.63 -9.72
CA ASN A 117 1.31 -13.99 -8.98
C ASN A 117 1.36 -15.48 -8.63
N TYR A 118 0.19 -16.10 -8.43
CA TYR A 118 0.08 -17.52 -8.11
C TYR A 118 -0.24 -18.32 -9.36
N PRO A 119 0.35 -19.52 -9.55
CA PRO A 119 0.13 -20.35 -10.74
C PRO A 119 -1.34 -20.59 -11.05
N HIS A 120 -2.18 -20.84 -10.04
CA HIS A 120 -3.61 -21.08 -10.23
C HIS A 120 -4.38 -19.82 -10.68
N HIS A 121 -3.99 -18.61 -10.26
CA HIS A 121 -4.62 -17.39 -10.79
C HIS A 121 -4.16 -17.09 -12.21
N ARG A 122 -2.88 -17.36 -12.53
CA ARG A 122 -2.37 -17.28 -13.90
C ARG A 122 -3.13 -18.22 -14.83
N GLU A 123 -3.30 -19.48 -14.45
CA GLU A 123 -4.04 -20.47 -15.24
C GLU A 123 -5.48 -20.03 -15.51
N ARG A 124 -6.20 -19.59 -14.46
CA ARG A 124 -7.59 -19.12 -14.57
C ARG A 124 -7.72 -17.87 -15.44
N LEU A 125 -6.79 -16.93 -15.31
CA LEU A 125 -6.72 -15.74 -16.18
C LEU A 125 -6.55 -16.16 -17.65
N LEU A 126 -5.57 -17.01 -17.96
CA LEU A 126 -5.31 -17.43 -19.33
C LEU A 126 -6.49 -18.20 -19.91
N LYS A 127 -7.10 -19.10 -19.13
CA LYS A 127 -8.31 -19.84 -19.51
C LYS A 127 -9.48 -18.91 -19.83
N ALA A 128 -9.75 -17.91 -18.98
CA ALA A 128 -10.82 -16.93 -19.20
C ALA A 128 -10.59 -16.05 -20.44
N LEU A 129 -9.32 -15.83 -20.81
CA LEU A 129 -8.94 -15.12 -22.02
C LEU A 129 -8.89 -16.02 -23.26
N GLY A 130 -9.08 -17.33 -23.11
CA GLY A 130 -8.99 -18.30 -24.21
C GLY A 130 -7.54 -18.51 -24.69
N LEU A 131 -6.57 -18.33 -23.80
CA LEU A 131 -5.15 -18.45 -24.08
C LEU A 131 -4.57 -19.74 -23.48
N GLY A 132 -3.56 -20.31 -24.15
CA GLY A 132 -2.82 -21.46 -23.62
C GLY A 132 -1.89 -21.08 -22.45
N GLU A 133 -1.49 -22.06 -21.65
CA GLU A 133 -0.66 -21.85 -20.43
C GLU A 133 0.67 -21.13 -20.69
N GLY A 134 1.24 -21.32 -21.88
CA GLY A 134 2.47 -20.68 -22.35
C GLY A 134 2.32 -19.23 -22.79
N ALA A 135 1.10 -18.68 -22.84
CA ALA A 135 0.87 -17.33 -23.33
C ALA A 135 1.56 -16.27 -22.45
N GLY A 136 2.23 -15.33 -23.13
CA GLY A 136 2.96 -14.25 -22.51
C GLY A 136 2.16 -12.95 -22.39
N PRO A 137 2.82 -11.88 -21.93
CA PRO A 137 2.23 -10.56 -21.83
C PRO A 137 1.69 -10.00 -23.14
N GLU A 138 2.29 -10.35 -24.29
CA GLU A 138 1.92 -9.81 -25.59
C GLU A 138 0.58 -10.35 -26.06
N GLU A 139 0.35 -11.66 -25.92
CA GLU A 139 -0.89 -12.33 -26.27
C GLU A 139 -2.03 -11.88 -25.36
N VAL A 140 -1.78 -11.79 -24.04
CA VAL A 140 -2.74 -11.23 -23.07
C VAL A 140 -3.13 -9.81 -23.45
N ALA A 141 -2.15 -8.94 -23.76
CA ALA A 141 -2.43 -7.58 -24.18
C ALA A 141 -3.23 -7.52 -25.50
N ALA A 142 -2.97 -8.42 -26.45
CA ALA A 142 -3.69 -8.48 -27.71
C ALA A 142 -5.18 -8.83 -27.55
N VAL A 143 -5.50 -9.76 -26.63
CA VAL A 143 -6.88 -10.10 -26.29
C VAL A 143 -7.55 -8.94 -25.54
N LEU A 144 -6.90 -8.40 -24.51
CA LEU A 144 -7.49 -7.39 -23.64
C LEU A 144 -7.79 -6.09 -24.38
N ARG A 145 -6.94 -5.65 -25.31
CA ARG A 145 -7.19 -4.45 -26.15
C ARG A 145 -8.51 -4.48 -26.94
N ARG A 146 -9.11 -5.65 -27.11
CA ARG A 146 -10.35 -5.86 -27.88
C ARG A 146 -11.58 -6.16 -27.02
N ARG A 147 -11.41 -6.29 -25.70
CA ARG A 147 -12.51 -6.58 -24.76
C ARG A 147 -12.84 -5.35 -23.94
N ALA A 148 -14.07 -5.25 -23.46
CA ALA A 148 -14.44 -4.25 -22.46
C ALA A 148 -13.79 -4.59 -21.10
N ALA A 149 -13.45 -3.56 -20.32
CA ALA A 149 -12.84 -3.74 -19.01
C ALA A 149 -13.73 -4.54 -18.08
N ARG A 150 -15.01 -4.15 -18.01
CA ARG A 150 -16.00 -4.78 -17.13
C ARG A 150 -16.29 -6.24 -17.52
N GLU A 151 -16.48 -6.50 -18.81
CA GLU A 151 -16.69 -7.87 -19.32
C GLU A 151 -15.48 -8.76 -19.00
N THR A 152 -14.27 -8.22 -19.16
CA THR A 152 -13.04 -8.94 -18.80
C THR A 152 -13.01 -9.29 -17.32
N GLU A 153 -13.27 -8.31 -16.45
CA GLU A 153 -13.31 -8.51 -15.00
C GLU A 153 -14.32 -9.59 -14.63
N GLU A 154 -15.55 -9.49 -15.13
CA GLU A 154 -16.63 -10.44 -14.84
C GLU A 154 -16.28 -11.85 -15.33
N ALA A 155 -15.71 -12.00 -16.52
CA ALA A 155 -15.31 -13.29 -17.07
C ALA A 155 -14.15 -13.94 -16.29
N VAL A 156 -13.13 -13.14 -15.93
CA VAL A 156 -11.97 -13.62 -15.16
C VAL A 156 -12.41 -13.99 -13.74
N TYR A 157 -13.24 -13.17 -13.11
CA TYR A 157 -13.77 -13.43 -11.77
C TYR A 157 -14.66 -14.68 -11.74
N ALA A 158 -15.54 -14.86 -12.73
CA ALA A 158 -16.36 -16.07 -12.87
C ALA A 158 -15.53 -17.35 -13.04
N ALA A 159 -14.33 -17.24 -13.62
CA ALA A 159 -13.36 -18.33 -13.72
C ALA A 159 -12.53 -18.54 -12.44
N GLY A 160 -12.77 -17.77 -11.38
CA GLY A 160 -12.01 -17.77 -10.12
C GLY A 160 -10.63 -17.10 -10.22
N GLY A 161 -10.40 -16.32 -11.28
CA GLY A 161 -9.25 -15.44 -11.43
C GLY A 161 -9.39 -14.16 -10.60
N LEU A 162 -8.33 -13.35 -10.57
CA LEU A 162 -8.24 -12.11 -9.80
C LEU A 162 -7.46 -11.05 -10.58
#